data_AF-A0A4Y9TBN1-F1
#
_entry.id   AF-A0A4Y9TBN1-F1
#
_cell.length_a   1.000
_cell.length_b   1.000
_cell.length_c   1.000
_cell.angle_alpha   90.00
_cell.angle_beta   90.00
_cell.angle_gamma   90.00
#
_symmetry.space_group_name_H-M   'P 1'
#
loop_
_entity.id
_entity.type
_entity.pdbx_description
1 polymer ?
#
loop_
_entity_poly.entity_id
_entity_poly.type
_entity_poly.pdbx_seq_one_letter_code
_entity_poly.pdbx_strand_id
1 'polypeptide(L)'
;LERLVRHAHRFHSRIFVTLNTILRDDELEDARRMAWQVYEAGADALIIQDMGLLELDLPPIQLHASTQTDIRTPEKARFLQDAGLSQIVLARELDLGQIAAVRAATDPARTTIEFFIHGALCVAYSGQCYITHAHTGRSANRGDCNQACRLPY
;
A
#
# COMPACT_ATOMS: atom_id res chain seq x y z
N LEU A 1 0.01 -12.79 15.31
CA LEU A 1 -0.62 -12.72 13.97
C LEU A 1 -1.38 -14.01 13.64
N GLU A 2 -0.74 -15.17 13.67
CA GLU A 2 -1.34 -16.48 13.34
C GLU A 2 -2.73 -16.75 13.97
N ARG A 3 -2.90 -16.45 15.27
CA ARG A 3 -4.20 -16.67 15.95
C ARG A 3 -5.34 -15.87 15.30
N LEU A 4 -5.05 -14.65 14.83
CA LEU A 4 -6.01 -13.80 14.12
C LEU A 4 -6.31 -14.38 12.75
N VAL A 5 -5.28 -14.77 12.00
CA VAL A 5 -5.42 -15.39 10.68
C VAL A 5 -6.28 -16.64 10.75
N ARG A 6 -5.92 -17.60 11.63
CA ARG A 6 -6.72 -18.81 11.86
C ARG A 6 -8.15 -18.49 12.27
N HIS A 7 -8.37 -17.43 13.06
CA HIS A 7 -9.71 -17.04 13.44
C HIS A 7 -10.53 -16.57 12.24
N ALA A 8 -9.98 -15.66 11.43
CA ALA A 8 -10.65 -15.05 10.28
C ALA A 8 -10.94 -16.05 9.16
N HIS A 9 -9.99 -16.95 8.89
CA HIS A 9 -10.14 -17.97 7.85
C HIS A 9 -11.29 -18.95 8.13
N ARG A 10 -11.66 -19.19 9.39
CA ARG A 10 -12.88 -19.97 9.73
C ARG A 10 -14.17 -19.35 9.21
N PHE A 11 -14.15 -18.05 8.92
CA PHE A 11 -15.26 -17.29 8.34
C PHE A 11 -15.01 -16.92 6.88
N HIS A 12 -14.10 -17.63 6.20
CA HIS A 12 -13.71 -17.39 4.80
C HIS A 12 -13.24 -15.93 4.53
N SER A 13 -12.76 -15.25 5.58
CA SER A 13 -12.29 -13.87 5.48
C SER A 13 -10.79 -13.86 5.19
N ARG A 14 -10.39 -13.20 4.09
CA ARG A 14 -8.99 -13.00 3.73
C ARG A 14 -8.32 -11.96 4.63
N ILE A 15 -7.04 -12.14 4.91
CA ILE A 15 -6.20 -11.25 5.71
C ILE A 15 -5.14 -10.61 4.83
N PHE A 16 -5.22 -9.28 4.68
CA PHE A 16 -4.21 -8.48 4.01
C PHE A 16 -3.43 -7.69 5.05
N VAL A 17 -2.10 -7.72 4.96
CA VAL A 17 -1.21 -7.07 5.92
C VAL A 17 -0.47 -5.93 5.25
N THR A 18 -0.43 -4.78 5.91
CA THR A 18 0.24 -3.59 5.41
C THR A 18 1.72 -3.59 5.81
N LEU A 19 2.60 -3.53 4.80
CA LEU A 19 4.03 -3.23 4.91
C LEU A 19 4.33 -2.04 3.98
N ASN A 20 3.57 -0.98 4.16
CA ASN A 20 3.46 0.16 3.24
C ASN A 20 4.13 1.41 3.81
N THR A 21 5.35 1.29 4.33
CA THR A 21 6.14 2.44 4.75
C THR A 21 7.32 2.65 3.81
N ILE A 22 7.77 3.89 3.65
CA ILE A 22 9.07 4.16 3.01
C ILE A 22 10.20 3.59 3.88
N LEU A 23 11.05 2.78 3.28
CA LEU A 23 12.13 2.07 3.95
C LEU A 23 13.46 2.79 3.74
N ARG A 24 14.37 2.64 4.70
CA ARG A 24 15.79 2.92 4.50
C ARG A 24 16.53 1.63 4.16
N ASP A 25 17.71 1.75 3.57
CA ASP A 25 18.55 0.60 3.21
C ASP A 25 18.85 -0.32 4.41
N ASP A 26 19.06 0.27 5.60
CA ASP A 26 19.31 -0.47 6.85
C ASP A 26 18.08 -1.23 7.38
N GLU A 27 16.91 -1.04 6.77
CA GLU A 27 15.63 -1.63 7.19
C GLU A 27 15.11 -2.68 6.21
N LEU A 28 15.72 -2.80 5.02
CA LEU A 28 15.26 -3.71 3.96
C LEU A 28 15.28 -5.18 4.41
N GLU A 29 16.35 -5.60 5.09
CA GLU A 29 16.47 -6.98 5.56
C GLU A 29 15.45 -7.30 6.67
N ASP A 30 15.15 -6.33 7.53
CA ASP A 30 14.11 -6.47 8.56
C ASP A 30 12.71 -6.56 7.92
N ALA A 31 12.46 -5.76 6.89
CA ALA A 31 11.21 -5.79 6.13
C ALA A 31 11.05 -7.14 5.39
N ARG A 32 12.12 -7.68 4.81
CA ARG A 32 12.14 -9.01 4.19
C ARG A 32 11.78 -10.11 5.19
N ARG A 33 12.41 -10.11 6.37
CA ARG A 33 12.09 -11.09 7.44
C ARG A 33 10.64 -10.96 7.88
N MET A 34 10.12 -9.74 8.00
CA MET A 34 8.71 -9.50 8.35
C MET A 34 7.76 -10.05 7.28
N ALA A 35 8.07 -9.89 5.99
CA ALA A 35 7.28 -10.46 4.91
C ALA A 35 7.16 -11.99 5.01
N TRP A 36 8.27 -12.68 5.27
CA TRP A 36 8.27 -14.14 5.53
C TRP A 36 7.43 -14.52 6.74
N GLN A 37 7.60 -13.84 7.88
CA GLN A 37 6.82 -14.10 9.09
C GLN A 37 5.31 -13.89 8.87
N VAL A 38 4.94 -12.88 8.08
CA VAL A 38 3.53 -12.60 7.74
C VAL A 38 2.96 -13.70 6.84
N TYR A 39 3.72 -14.15 5.85
CA TYR A 39 3.34 -15.26 4.99
C TYR A 39 3.21 -16.58 5.76
N GLU A 40 4.19 -16.93 6.59
CA GLU A 40 4.16 -18.13 7.45
C GLU A 40 3.00 -18.11 8.45
N ALA A 41 2.59 -16.91 8.89
CA ALA A 41 1.40 -16.75 9.72
C ALA A 41 0.08 -17.00 8.99
N GLY A 42 0.12 -17.12 7.65
CA GLY A 42 -1.01 -17.42 6.77
C GLY A 42 -1.70 -16.19 6.18
N ALA A 43 -1.06 -15.03 6.11
CA ALA A 43 -1.66 -13.87 5.45
C ALA A 43 -1.84 -14.12 3.94
N ASP A 44 -2.90 -13.55 3.36
CA ASP A 44 -3.28 -13.77 1.96
C ASP A 44 -2.59 -12.78 1.00
N ALA A 45 -2.23 -11.59 1.47
CA ALA A 45 -1.53 -10.58 0.68
C ALA A 45 -0.73 -9.58 1.54
N LEU A 46 0.31 -8.99 0.95
CA LEU A 46 1.01 -7.82 1.48
C LEU A 46 0.64 -6.56 0.69
N ILE A 47 0.30 -5.50 1.41
CA ILE A 47 0.07 -4.17 0.84
C ILE A 47 1.33 -3.34 1.04
N ILE A 48 2.02 -2.99 -0.04
CA ILE A 48 3.34 -2.35 -0.01
C ILE A 48 3.31 -0.94 -0.60
N GLN A 49 4.27 -0.09 -0.20
CA GLN A 49 4.49 1.25 -0.75
C GLN A 49 5.84 1.32 -1.47
N ASP A 50 6.89 0.83 -0.81
CA ASP A 50 8.27 0.93 -1.26
C ASP A 50 8.61 -0.17 -2.27
N MET A 51 9.05 0.23 -3.46
CA MET A 51 9.37 -0.71 -4.55
C MET A 51 10.70 -1.42 -4.34
N GLY A 52 11.55 -0.97 -3.39
CA GLY A 52 12.77 -1.69 -3.02
C GLY A 52 12.50 -3.10 -2.49
N LEU A 53 11.29 -3.36 -1.98
CA LEU A 53 10.85 -4.71 -1.60
C LEU A 53 10.82 -5.69 -2.78
N LEU A 54 10.59 -5.23 -4.01
CA LEU A 54 10.51 -6.09 -5.19
C LEU A 54 11.88 -6.68 -5.58
N GLU A 55 12.97 -6.09 -5.11
CA GLU A 55 14.34 -6.57 -5.33
C GLU A 55 14.80 -7.59 -4.27
N LEU A 56 13.96 -7.87 -3.26
CA LEU A 56 14.28 -8.79 -2.16
C LEU A 56 13.69 -10.18 -2.40
N ASP A 57 14.27 -11.18 -1.72
CA ASP A 57 13.71 -12.54 -1.65
C ASP A 57 12.46 -12.56 -0.76
N LEU A 58 11.31 -12.27 -1.38
CA LEU A 58 9.99 -12.30 -0.77
C LEU A 58 9.35 -13.69 -0.86
N PRO A 59 8.50 -14.08 0.12
CA PRO A 59 7.72 -15.30 0.00
C PRO A 59 6.75 -15.24 -1.21
N PRO A 60 6.22 -16.38 -1.67
CA PRO A 60 5.25 -16.43 -2.78
C PRO A 60 3.86 -15.94 -2.34
N ILE A 61 3.78 -14.71 -1.86
CA ILE A 61 2.59 -14.01 -1.40
C ILE A 61 2.13 -12.99 -2.45
N GLN A 62 0.83 -12.77 -2.53
CA GLN A 62 0.29 -11.72 -3.39
C GLN A 62 0.73 -10.34 -2.90
N LEU A 63 1.15 -9.49 -3.83
CA LEU A 63 1.57 -8.12 -3.54
C LEU A 63 0.55 -7.13 -4.10
N HIS A 64 0.10 -6.22 -3.23
CA HIS A 64 -0.84 -5.17 -3.54
C HIS A 64 -0.13 -3.82 -3.41
N ALA A 65 -0.32 -2.91 -4.38
CA ALA A 65 0.19 -1.55 -4.29
C ALA A 65 -0.73 -0.70 -3.41
N SER A 66 -0.16 -0.06 -2.39
CA SER A 66 -0.87 0.84 -1.48
C SER A 66 -1.31 2.13 -2.16
N THR A 67 -2.36 2.77 -1.63
CA THR A 67 -2.71 4.16 -1.99
C THR A 67 -1.54 5.12 -1.74
N GLN A 68 -0.64 4.78 -0.80
CA GLN A 68 0.58 5.54 -0.54
C GLN A 68 1.64 5.45 -1.66
N THR A 69 1.43 4.61 -2.67
CA THR A 69 2.27 4.58 -3.86
C THR A 69 1.94 5.75 -4.81
N ASP A 70 0.99 6.65 -4.50
CA ASP A 70 0.63 7.82 -5.34
C ASP A 70 0.21 7.43 -6.77
N ILE A 71 -0.74 6.51 -6.89
CA ILE A 71 -1.15 5.93 -8.18
C ILE A 71 -2.26 6.80 -8.78
N ARG A 72 -1.85 7.83 -9.53
CA ARG A 72 -2.76 8.82 -10.12
C ARG A 72 -2.91 8.76 -11.63
N THR A 73 -2.02 8.05 -12.32
CA THR A 73 -1.99 8.01 -13.78
C THR A 73 -2.12 6.58 -14.32
N PRO A 74 -2.69 6.42 -15.53
CA PRO A 74 -2.79 5.11 -16.18
C PRO A 74 -1.43 4.43 -16.38
N GLU A 75 -0.39 5.19 -16.70
CA GLU A 75 0.97 4.68 -16.97
C GLU A 75 1.57 4.08 -15.70
N LYS A 76 1.39 4.74 -14.55
CA LYS A 76 1.89 4.24 -13.27
C LYS A 76 1.14 2.98 -12.82
N ALA A 77 -0.17 2.94 -13.01
CA ALA A 77 -0.95 1.75 -12.72
C ALA A 77 -0.54 0.56 -13.62
N ARG A 78 -0.32 0.82 -14.92
CA ARG A 78 0.17 -0.19 -15.85
C ARG A 78 1.56 -0.69 -15.49
N PHE A 79 2.48 0.21 -15.13
CA PHE A 79 3.81 -0.14 -14.65
C PHE A 79 3.76 -1.09 -13.46
N LEU A 80 2.94 -0.80 -12.45
CA LEU A 80 2.81 -1.65 -11.27
C LEU A 80 2.18 -3.01 -11.58
N GLN A 81 1.20 -3.07 -12.48
CA GLN A 81 0.68 -4.35 -12.96
C GLN A 81 1.78 -5.18 -13.65
N ASP A 82 2.59 -4.54 -14.48
CA ASP A 82 3.67 -5.21 -15.22
C ASP A 82 4.83 -5.62 -14.30
N ALA A 83 5.01 -4.93 -13.17
CA ALA A 83 5.89 -5.34 -12.08
C ALA A 83 5.33 -6.49 -11.21
N GLY A 84 4.13 -7.00 -11.51
CA GLY A 84 3.55 -8.17 -10.85
C GLY A 84 2.62 -7.89 -9.66
N LEU A 85 2.26 -6.63 -9.42
CA LEU A 85 1.28 -6.30 -8.37
C LEU A 85 -0.13 -6.75 -8.82
N SER A 86 -0.76 -7.61 -8.03
CA SER A 86 -2.05 -8.24 -8.35
C SER A 86 -3.27 -7.41 -7.93
N GLN A 87 -3.03 -6.37 -7.13
CA GLN A 87 -4.02 -5.34 -6.84
C GLN A 87 -3.35 -3.98 -6.70
N ILE A 88 -4.06 -2.94 -7.12
CA ILE A 88 -3.62 -1.55 -7.07
C ILE A 88 -4.69 -0.72 -6.37
N VAL A 89 -4.33 -0.11 -5.24
CA VAL A 89 -5.19 0.82 -4.52
C VAL A 89 -4.89 2.24 -5.00
N LEU A 90 -5.85 2.87 -5.68
CA LEU A 90 -5.65 4.18 -6.30
C LEU A 90 -5.53 5.31 -5.26
N ALA A 91 -4.98 6.44 -5.70
CA ALA A 91 -4.96 7.65 -4.90
C ALA A 91 -6.40 8.19 -4.70
N ARG A 92 -6.72 8.68 -3.51
CA ARG A 92 -8.07 9.09 -3.08
C ARG A 92 -8.60 10.35 -3.77
N GLU A 93 -7.70 11.11 -4.36
CA GLU A 93 -7.95 12.38 -5.05
C GLU A 93 -8.39 12.20 -6.51
N LEU A 94 -8.54 10.96 -7.01
CA LEU A 94 -8.98 10.69 -8.38
C LEU A 94 -10.50 10.83 -8.54
N ASP A 95 -10.92 11.38 -9.67
CA ASP A 95 -12.31 11.36 -10.12
C ASP A 95 -12.66 10.08 -10.90
N LEU A 96 -13.96 9.87 -11.18
CA LEU A 96 -14.45 8.69 -11.90
C LEU A 96 -13.88 8.56 -13.32
N GLY A 97 -13.63 9.68 -14.02
CA GLY A 97 -13.05 9.68 -15.36
C GLY A 97 -11.60 9.22 -15.33
N GLN A 98 -10.82 9.69 -14.36
CA GLN A 98 -9.45 9.26 -14.11
C GLN A 98 -9.38 7.79 -13.72
N ILE A 99 -10.27 7.32 -12.85
CA ILE A 99 -10.37 5.89 -12.49
C ILE A 99 -10.69 5.04 -13.72
N ALA A 100 -11.62 5.48 -14.57
CA ALA A 100 -11.96 4.79 -15.80
C ALA A 100 -10.76 4.70 -16.77
N ALA A 101 -9.99 5.77 -16.89
CA ALA A 101 -8.76 5.78 -17.70
C ALA A 101 -7.71 4.78 -17.17
N VAL A 102 -7.54 4.70 -15.85
CA VAL A 102 -6.65 3.71 -15.21
C VAL A 102 -7.12 2.28 -15.48
N ARG A 103 -8.43 2.02 -15.37
CA ARG A 103 -9.01 0.70 -15.69
C ARG A 103 -8.79 0.33 -17.15
N ALA A 104 -8.90 1.28 -18.08
CA ALA A 104 -8.69 1.03 -19.50
C ALA A 104 -7.23 0.67 -19.86
N ALA A 105 -6.25 1.17 -19.09
CA ALA A 105 -4.83 0.91 -19.32
C ALA A 105 -4.32 -0.41 -18.69
N THR A 106 -5.11 -1.01 -17.80
CA THR A 106 -4.75 -2.21 -17.02
C THR A 106 -5.59 -3.41 -17.44
N ASP A 107 -5.06 -4.62 -17.28
CA ASP A 107 -5.73 -5.88 -17.58
C ASP A 107 -6.42 -6.43 -16.31
N PRO A 108 -7.76 -6.58 -16.30
CA PRO A 108 -8.50 -7.05 -15.13
C PRO A 108 -8.21 -8.51 -14.76
N ALA A 109 -7.65 -9.31 -15.67
CA ALA A 109 -7.22 -10.68 -15.37
C ALA A 109 -5.90 -10.72 -14.60
N ARG A 110 -5.12 -9.63 -14.62
CA ARG A 110 -3.79 -9.53 -13.98
C ARG A 110 -3.79 -8.67 -12.73
N THR A 111 -4.57 -7.59 -12.70
CA THR A 111 -4.66 -6.71 -11.54
C THR A 111 -6.07 -6.21 -11.25
N THR A 112 -6.41 -6.21 -9.96
CA THR A 112 -7.63 -5.61 -9.43
C THR A 112 -7.40 -4.14 -9.09
N ILE A 113 -8.37 -3.28 -9.39
CA ILE A 113 -8.36 -1.88 -8.95
C ILE A 113 -9.22 -1.75 -7.70
N GLU A 114 -8.67 -1.13 -6.66
CA GLU A 114 -9.36 -0.78 -5.42
C GLU A 114 -9.34 0.75 -5.23
N PHE A 115 -10.42 1.31 -4.66
CA PHE A 115 -10.53 2.74 -4.38
C PHE A 115 -11.23 2.97 -3.04
N PHE A 116 -10.74 3.91 -2.23
CA PHE A 116 -11.36 4.28 -0.97
C PHE A 116 -12.50 5.28 -1.16
N ILE A 117 -13.72 4.89 -0.82
CA ILE A 117 -14.90 5.77 -0.87
C ILE A 117 -15.11 6.61 0.39
N HIS A 118 -14.48 6.23 1.51
CA HIS A 118 -14.57 6.95 2.79
C HIS A 118 -13.26 6.81 3.58
N GLY A 119 -13.02 7.74 4.52
CA GLY A 119 -11.85 7.70 5.41
C GLY A 119 -11.27 9.09 5.68
N ALA A 120 -10.08 9.12 6.27
CA ALA A 120 -9.35 10.37 6.45
C ALA A 120 -8.85 10.87 5.09
N LEU A 121 -9.41 11.96 4.57
CA LEU A 121 -8.85 12.67 3.43
C LEU A 121 -7.61 13.45 3.87
N CYS A 122 -6.53 13.31 3.11
CA CYS A 122 -5.31 14.07 3.28
C CYS A 122 -5.40 15.39 2.52
N VAL A 123 -4.74 16.44 3.02
CA VAL A 123 -4.58 17.70 2.27
C VAL A 123 -3.46 17.58 1.22
N ALA A 124 -2.51 16.68 1.43
CA ALA A 124 -1.45 16.33 0.47
C ALA A 124 -1.84 15.12 -0.39
N TYR A 125 -1.16 14.95 -1.53
CA TYR A 125 -1.28 13.77 -2.38
C TYR A 125 -0.95 12.48 -1.63
N SER A 126 -1.62 11.40 -2.01
CA SER A 126 -1.55 10.13 -1.28
C SER A 126 -0.11 9.58 -1.25
N GLY A 127 0.45 9.44 -0.03
CA GLY A 127 1.84 8.99 0.18
C GLY A 127 2.92 10.04 -0.07
N GLN A 128 2.56 11.31 -0.30
CA GLN A 128 3.48 12.41 -0.60
C GLN A 128 3.44 13.50 0.48
N CYS A 129 3.20 13.12 1.74
CA CYS A 129 3.06 14.06 2.85
C CYS A 129 4.31 14.09 3.75
N TYR A 130 5.00 15.23 3.77
CA TYR A 130 6.24 15.42 4.55
C TYR A 130 6.11 16.47 5.68
N ILE A 131 4.94 17.10 5.82
CA ILE A 131 4.71 18.19 6.78
C ILE A 131 5.05 17.80 8.22
N THR A 132 4.56 16.63 8.66
CA THR A 132 4.72 16.17 10.04
C THR A 132 6.19 15.85 10.33
N HIS A 133 6.90 15.33 9.33
CA HIS A 133 8.32 15.00 9.46
C HIS A 133 9.13 16.30 9.58
N ALA A 134 8.86 17.28 8.72
CA ALA A 134 9.54 18.58 8.76
C ALA A 134 9.35 19.31 10.10
N HIS A 135 8.15 19.25 10.70
CA HIS A 135 7.87 19.97 11.94
C HIS A 135 8.21 19.21 13.22
N THR A 136 8.14 17.88 13.22
CA THR A 136 8.19 17.08 14.47
C THR A 136 9.09 15.85 14.39
N GLY A 137 9.74 15.59 13.24
CA GLY A 137 10.48 14.36 12.97
C GLY A 137 9.58 13.14 12.67
N ARG A 138 8.30 13.19 13.02
CA ARG A 138 7.32 12.11 12.83
C ARG A 138 6.88 11.98 11.37
N SER A 139 7.14 10.85 10.71
CA SER A 139 6.85 10.69 9.27
C SER A 139 5.50 10.02 9.00
N ALA A 140 4.59 10.72 8.32
CA ALA A 140 3.32 10.17 7.86
C ALA A 140 3.51 9.00 6.87
N ASN A 141 4.58 9.02 6.08
CA ASN A 141 4.96 7.94 5.16
C ASN A 141 5.60 6.73 5.89
N ARG A 142 5.70 6.80 7.22
CA ARG A 142 6.18 5.72 8.09
C ARG A 142 5.18 5.40 9.21
N GLY A 143 3.91 5.71 8.99
CA GLY A 143 2.81 5.40 9.93
C GLY A 143 2.68 6.35 11.11
N ASP A 144 3.48 7.41 11.19
CA ASP A 144 3.54 8.30 12.35
C ASP A 144 2.92 9.69 12.08
N CYS A 145 1.82 9.72 11.32
CA CYS A 145 1.11 10.97 11.02
C CYS A 145 0.44 11.54 12.27
N ASN A 146 0.81 12.76 12.67
CA ASN A 146 0.17 13.49 13.78
C ASN A 146 -1.03 14.35 13.34
N GLN A 147 -1.42 14.28 12.06
CA GLN A 147 -2.49 15.09 11.46
C GLN A 147 -2.29 16.60 11.64
N ALA A 148 -1.05 17.09 11.55
CA ALA A 148 -0.73 18.52 11.68
C ALA A 148 -1.65 19.41 10.82
N CYS A 149 -1.99 18.98 9.60
CA CYS A 149 -2.91 19.70 8.70
C CYS A 149 -4.33 19.94 9.22
N ARG A 150 -4.68 19.44 10.41
CA ARG A 150 -5.98 19.64 11.08
C ARG A 150 -5.90 20.52 12.32
N LEU A 151 -4.71 20.99 12.67
CA LEU A 151 -4.51 21.87 13.81
C LEU A 151 -5.03 23.28 13.48
N PRO A 152 -5.50 24.04 14.49
CA PRO A 152 -6.19 25.33 14.30
C PRO A 152 -5.24 26.52 14.04
N TYR A 153 -4.14 26.31 13.32
CA TYR A 153 -3.14 27.35 13.05
C TYR A 153 -3.53 28.26 11.88
#